data_AF-A0A497G462-F1
#
_entry.id   AF-A0A497G462-F1
#
_cell.length_a   1.000
_cell.length_b   1.000
_cell.length_c   1.000
_cell.angle_alpha   90.00
_cell.angle_beta   90.00
_cell.angle_gamma   90.00
#
_symmetry.space_group_name_H-M   'P 1'
#
loop_
_entity.id
_entity.type
_entity.pdbx_description
1 polymer ?
#
loop_
_entity_poly.entity_id
_entity_poly.type
_entity_poly.pdbx_seq_one_letter_code
_entity_poly.pdbx_strand_id
1 'polypeptide(L)'
;MVKCSECMFFEEIYEGTGNCLKKKVYILQPDRERDCEFFVPRDVTREDFYDRVIPLILKEKRRGAKRSLFDRFKKFLSKYGKERGK
;
A
#
# COMPACT_ATOMS: atom_id res chain seq x y z
N MET A 1 16.40 -4.63 -10.93
CA MET A 1 16.51 -3.28 -11.50
C MET A 1 15.43 -3.11 -12.57
N VAL A 2 14.77 -1.96 -12.62
CA VAL A 2 13.56 -1.72 -13.44
C VAL A 2 13.59 -0.33 -14.09
N LYS A 3 12.85 -0.15 -15.19
CA LYS A 3 12.71 1.15 -15.87
C LYS A 3 11.43 1.85 -15.44
N CYS A 4 11.48 3.18 -15.26
CA CYS A 4 10.27 3.93 -14.93
C CYS A 4 9.26 3.92 -16.07
N SER A 5 9.71 3.92 -17.34
CA SER A 5 8.84 3.85 -18.53
C SER A 5 7.93 2.62 -18.55
N GLU A 6 8.35 1.52 -17.93
CA GLU A 6 7.60 0.26 -17.84
C GLU A 6 6.63 0.21 -16.64
N CYS A 7 6.60 1.25 -15.80
CA CYS A 7 5.79 1.29 -14.58
C CYS A 7 4.40 1.89 -14.81
N MET A 8 3.37 1.32 -14.17
CA MET A 8 1.99 1.84 -14.24
C MET A 8 1.85 3.26 -13.65
N PHE A 9 2.75 3.64 -12.74
CA PHE A 9 2.73 4.94 -12.07
C PHE A 9 3.50 6.02 -12.84
N PHE A 10 4.14 5.66 -13.95
CA PHE A 10 4.86 6.62 -14.77
C PHE A 10 3.93 7.23 -15.81
N GLU A 11 3.89 8.56 -15.83
CA GLU A 11 3.16 9.37 -16.80
C GLU A 11 4.18 10.21 -17.56
N GLU A 12 4.25 9.99 -18.88
CA GLU A 12 5.14 10.76 -19.75
C GLU A 12 4.53 12.15 -20.01
N ILE A 13 5.36 13.19 -19.91
CA ILE A 13 4.92 14.58 -20.14
C ILE A 13 5.55 15.14 -21.42
N TYR A 14 6.84 14.88 -21.59
CA TYR A 14 7.61 15.20 -22.78
C TYR A 14 8.50 14.02 -23.11
N GLU A 15 8.89 13.87 -24.37
CA GLU A 15 9.71 12.76 -24.83
C GLU A 15 10.96 12.56 -23.94
N GLY A 16 11.07 11.38 -23.34
CA GLY A 16 12.20 11.03 -22.46
C GLY A 16 12.14 11.64 -21.04
N THR A 17 11.02 12.22 -20.63
CA THR A 17 10.79 12.74 -19.27
C THR A 17 9.35 12.55 -18.81
N GLY A 18 9.12 12.52 -17.50
CA GLY A 18 7.76 12.36 -16.99
C GLY A 18 7.66 12.43 -15.48
N ASN A 19 6.49 12.09 -14.96
CA ASN A 19 6.21 12.08 -13.54
C ASN A 19 6.00 10.66 -13.02
N CYS A 20 6.42 10.43 -11.78
CA CYS A 20 5.96 9.29 -11.00
C CYS A 20 4.76 9.72 -10.14
N LEU A 21 3.56 9.24 -10.47
CA LEU A 21 2.32 9.55 -9.74
C LEU A 21 2.35 9.05 -8.28
N LYS A 22 3.08 7.96 -8.03
CA LYS A 22 3.19 7.36 -6.69
C LYS A 22 4.11 8.16 -5.76
N LYS A 23 5.26 8.60 -6.26
CA LYS A 23 6.25 9.36 -5.48
C LYS A 23 6.04 10.88 -5.57
N LYS A 24 5.22 11.35 -6.52
CA LYS A 24 5.01 12.78 -6.84
C LYS A 24 6.30 13.51 -7.18
N VAL A 25 7.17 12.88 -7.98
CA VAL A 25 8.46 13.43 -8.40
C VAL A 25 8.58 13.43 -9.92
N TYR A 26 9.37 14.38 -10.44
CA TYR A 26 9.77 14.43 -11.84
C TYR A 26 10.91 13.42 -12.10
N ILE A 27 10.85 12.75 -13.24
CA ILE A 27 11.81 11.76 -13.69
C ILE A 27 12.45 12.29 -14.98
N LEU A 28 13.72 12.67 -14.88
CA LEU A 28 14.60 12.85 -16.03
C LEU A 28 15.17 11.47 -16.37
N GLN A 29 15.02 10.99 -17.61
CA GLN A 29 15.48 9.67 -18.09
C GLN A 29 14.71 8.47 -17.49
N PRO A 30 13.48 8.20 -17.97
CA PRO A 30 12.66 7.10 -17.48
C PRO A 30 13.19 5.71 -17.85
N ASP A 31 14.00 5.59 -18.90
CA ASP A 31 14.56 4.30 -19.36
C ASP A 31 15.83 3.87 -18.61
N ARG A 32 16.35 4.73 -17.72
CA ARG A 32 17.47 4.37 -16.86
C ARG A 32 17.00 3.38 -15.80
N GLU A 33 17.71 2.27 -15.68
CA GLU A 33 17.47 1.27 -14.64
C GLU A 33 17.67 1.85 -13.23
N ARG A 34 16.70 1.60 -12.36
CA ARG A 34 16.69 2.05 -10.96
C ARG A 34 16.14 0.95 -10.07
N ASP A 35 16.49 1.01 -8.79
CA ASP A 35 15.78 0.25 -7.76
C ASP A 35 14.59 1.06 -7.23
N CYS A 36 13.39 0.52 -7.41
CA CYS A 36 12.16 1.15 -6.98
C CYS A 36 11.23 0.12 -6.33
N GLU A 37 11.04 0.23 -5.02
CA GLU A 37 10.16 -0.64 -4.24
C GLU A 37 8.67 -0.54 -4.62
N PHE A 38 8.28 0.53 -5.32
CA PHE A 38 6.91 0.78 -5.76
C PHE A 38 6.68 0.44 -7.23
N PHE A 39 7.63 -0.22 -7.89
CA PHE A 39 7.47 -0.59 -9.29
C PHE A 39 6.32 -1.58 -9.45
N VAL A 40 5.43 -1.26 -10.39
CA VAL A 40 4.37 -2.16 -10.82
C VAL A 40 4.38 -2.13 -12.35
N PRO A 41 4.58 -3.27 -13.02
CA PRO A 41 4.61 -3.35 -14.48
C PRO A 41 3.31 -2.83 -15.13
N ARG A 42 3.40 -2.18 -16.29
CA ARG A 42 2.25 -1.64 -17.06
C ARG A 42 1.32 -2.72 -17.64
N ASP A 43 1.86 -3.90 -17.91
CA ASP A 43 1.14 -5.07 -18.43
C ASP A 43 0.24 -5.72 -17.37
N VAL A 44 0.42 -5.39 -16.10
CA VAL A 44 -0.60 -5.69 -15.08
C VAL A 44 -1.78 -4.75 -15.33
N THR A 45 -2.87 -5.28 -15.89
CA THR A 45 -4.10 -4.52 -16.07
C THR A 45 -4.51 -3.91 -14.73
N ARG A 46 -4.98 -2.67 -14.76
CA ARG A 46 -5.42 -1.98 -13.55
C ARG A 46 -6.45 -2.83 -12.80
N GLU A 47 -7.33 -3.52 -13.52
CA GLU A 47 -8.31 -4.44 -12.94
C GLU A 47 -7.64 -5.58 -12.16
N ASP A 48 -6.65 -6.29 -12.75
CA ASP A 48 -5.95 -7.39 -12.08
C ASP A 48 -5.18 -6.93 -10.82
N PHE A 49 -4.60 -5.73 -10.86
CA PHE A 49 -3.91 -5.18 -9.69
C PHE A 49 -4.89 -4.91 -8.55
N TYR A 50 -6.01 -4.22 -8.84
CA TYR A 50 -7.00 -3.91 -7.81
C TYR A 50 -7.67 -5.18 -7.27
N ASP A 51 -8.00 -6.15 -8.12
CA ASP A 51 -8.64 -7.41 -7.71
C ASP A 51 -7.73 -8.27 -6.82
N ARG A 52 -6.41 -8.23 -7.02
CA ARG A 52 -5.47 -8.96 -6.15
C ARG A 52 -5.12 -8.18 -4.88
N VAL A 53 -4.97 -6.87 -4.96
CA VAL A 53 -4.46 -6.04 -3.86
C VAL A 53 -5.56 -5.62 -2.88
N ILE A 54 -6.77 -5.27 -3.36
CA ILE A 54 -7.88 -4.85 -2.48
C ILE A 54 -8.24 -5.93 -1.46
N PRO A 55 -8.40 -7.22 -1.83
CA PRO A 55 -8.69 -8.27 -0.85
C PRO A 55 -7.60 -8.43 0.21
N LEU A 56 -6.32 -8.26 -0.17
CA LEU A 56 -5.20 -8.33 0.78
C LEU A 56 -5.22 -7.16 1.76
N ILE A 57 -5.42 -5.93 1.29
CA ILE A 57 -5.56 -4.73 2.13
C ILE A 57 -6.77 -4.86 3.07
N LEU A 58 -7.91 -5.34 2.57
CA LEU A 58 -9.10 -5.56 3.38
C LEU A 58 -8.88 -6.66 4.44
N LYS A 59 -8.16 -7.72 4.10
CA LYS A 59 -7.81 -8.81 5.02
C LYS A 59 -6.88 -8.31 6.13
N GLU A 60 -5.89 -7.48 5.81
CA GLU A 60 -5.02 -6.81 6.78
C GLU A 60 -5.79 -5.84 7.69
N LYS A 61 -6.63 -4.97 7.12
CA LYS A 61 -7.48 -4.05 7.90
C LYS A 61 -8.43 -4.81 8.83
N ARG A 62 -9.06 -5.90 8.37
CA ARG A 62 -9.91 -6.75 9.22
C ARG A 62 -9.11 -7.41 10.34
N ARG A 63 -7.87 -7.84 10.10
CA ARG A 63 -6.97 -8.37 11.15
C ARG A 63 -6.63 -7.30 12.19
N GLY A 64 -6.32 -6.09 11.76
CA GLY A 64 -6.08 -4.94 12.66
C GLY A 64 -7.31 -4.55 13.48
N ALA A 65 -8.49 -4.52 12.87
CA ALA A 65 -9.75 -4.23 13.54
C ALA A 65 -10.13 -5.30 14.60
N LYS A 66 -9.89 -6.59 14.30
CA LYS A 66 -10.08 -7.67 15.28
C LYS A 66 -9.16 -7.53 16.50
N ARG A 67 -7.90 -7.11 16.31
CA ARG A 67 -6.98 -6.82 17.42
C ARG A 67 -7.48 -5.64 18.26
N SER A 68 -7.91 -4.55 17.64
CA SER A 68 -8.48 -3.38 18.31
C SER A 68 -9.72 -3.70 19.16
N LEU A 69 -10.61 -4.57 18.67
CA LEU A 69 -11.79 -5.02 19.42
C LEU A 69 -11.40 -5.93 20.59
N PHE A 70 -10.45 -6.84 20.39
CA PHE A 70 -9.95 -7.71 21.46
C PHE A 70 -9.23 -6.91 22.57
N ASP A 71 -8.47 -5.88 22.19
CA ASP A 71 -7.81 -4.97 23.12
C ASP A 71 -8.82 -4.12 23.90
N ARG A 72 -9.90 -3.65 23.24
CA ARG A 72 -11.02 -2.99 23.92
C ARG A 72 -11.74 -3.93 24.90
N PHE A 73 -11.97 -5.18 24.52
CA PHE A 73 -12.58 -6.19 25.40
C PHE A 73 -11.69 -6.52 26.60
N LYS A 74 -10.37 -6.71 26.40
CA LYS A 74 -9.43 -6.90 27.50
C LYS A 74 -9.40 -5.70 28.46
N LYS A 75 -9.42 -4.49 27.92
CA LYS A 75 -9.43 -3.26 28.73
C LYS A 75 -10.73 -3.13 29.55
N PHE A 76 -11.85 -3.55 28.97
CA PHE A 76 -13.15 -3.60 29.68
C PHE A 76 -13.12 -4.64 30.82
N LEU A 77 -12.67 -5.88 30.55
CA LEU A 77 -12.59 -6.94 31.55
C LEU A 77 -11.61 -6.61 32.69
N SER A 78 -10.47 -5.98 32.39
CA SER A 78 -9.52 -5.51 33.41
C SER A 78 -10.10 -4.42 34.32
N LYS A 79 -11.10 -3.66 33.85
CA LYS A 79 -11.74 -2.60 34.64
C LYS A 79 -12.78 -3.17 35.60
N TYR A 80 -13.57 -4.16 35.16
CA TYR A 80 -14.57 -4.84 35.98
C TYR A 80 -13.99 -5.91 36.93
N GLY A 81 -12.83 -6.48 36.64
CA GLY A 81 -12.16 -7.45 37.51
C GLY A 81 -11.56 -6.86 38.79
N LYS A 82 -11.36 -5.54 38.86
CA LYS A 82 -10.81 -4.86 40.05
C LYS A 82 -11.85 -4.51 41.12
N GLU A 83 -13.15 -4.56 40.80
CA GLU A 83 -14.23 -4.16 41.74
C GLU A 83 -14.83 -5.33 42.53
N ARG A 84 -14.44 -6.58 42.29
CA ARG A 84 -14.92 -7.77 43.04
C ARG A 84 -13.88 -8.36 44.02
N GLY A 85 -12.84 -7.61 44.35
CA GLY A 85 -11.78 -8.03 45.27
C GLY A 85 -11.58 -7.05 46.42
N LYS A 86 -12.64 -6.77 47.18
CA LYS A 86 -12.57 -6.19 48.53
C LYS A 86 -13.81 -6.56 49.31
#